data_AF-A0A2S6RKZ9-F1
#
_entry.id   AF-A0A2S6RKZ9-F1
#
_cell.length_a   1.000
_cell.length_b   1.000
_cell.length_c   1.000
_cell.angle_alpha   90.00
_cell.angle_beta   90.00
_cell.angle_gamma   90.00
#
_symmetry.space_group_name_H-M   'P 1'
#
loop_
_entity.id
_entity.type
_entity.pdbx_description
1 polymer ?
#
loop_
_entity_poly.entity_id
_entity_poly.type
_entity_poly.pdbx_seq_one_letter_code
_entity_poly.pdbx_strand_id
1 'polypeptide(L)'
;MEDGWFGTEQGLSRLRTKVELDSCRSIITTNESPDLGFDRSINTYLGCEHGCVYCYARPSHSHWGLSPGQNFESLIFAKPHAANLLLRELSRPGYNCKMIALGTNTDPYQPIERTTKTTRSVLEVLSEFNHPVRIVTKSASVTRDLNLPANMAKRKLVKVFLSVTTLSRRLANKLEPRASTPERRLSVVRELSEVGIPTGVLVAPVIPRG
;
A
#
# COMPACT_ATOMS: atom_id res chain seq x y z
N MET A 1 40.48 -19.19 -21.39
CA MET A 1 39.46 -18.22 -21.82
C MET A 1 38.66 -17.92 -20.57
N GLU A 2 38.95 -16.78 -19.95
CA GLU A 2 38.24 -16.27 -18.79
C GLU A 2 36.99 -15.54 -19.27
N ASP A 3 35.82 -16.06 -18.94
CA ASP A 3 34.56 -15.45 -19.30
C ASP A 3 34.28 -14.29 -18.32
N GLY A 4 34.73 -13.10 -18.73
CA GLY A 4 34.65 -11.84 -17.99
C GLY A 4 33.22 -11.33 -17.75
N TRP A 5 32.52 -11.93 -16.78
CA TRP A 5 31.22 -11.48 -16.29
C TRP A 5 31.26 -10.81 -14.91
N PHE A 6 32.43 -10.33 -14.48
CA PHE A 6 32.50 -9.39 -13.35
C PHE A 6 32.41 -7.96 -13.85
N GLY A 7 31.26 -7.65 -14.47
CA GLY A 7 30.85 -6.28 -14.75
C GLY A 7 30.55 -5.57 -13.45
N THR A 8 31.50 -4.72 -13.04
CA THR A 8 31.42 -3.62 -12.08
C THR A 8 30.06 -3.42 -11.42
N GLU A 9 30.02 -3.46 -10.08
CA GLU A 9 28.98 -2.86 -9.25
C GLU A 9 28.89 -1.34 -9.50
N GLN A 10 28.38 -0.97 -10.68
CA GLN A 10 27.94 0.38 -10.95
C GLN A 10 26.70 0.56 -10.09
N GLY A 11 26.87 1.29 -8.99
CA GLY A 11 25.82 1.62 -8.04
C GLY A 11 24.56 1.98 -8.80
N LEU A 12 23.54 1.12 -8.69
CA LEU A 12 22.22 1.32 -9.27
C LEU A 12 21.84 2.77 -9.00
N SER A 13 21.79 3.58 -10.06
CA SER A 13 21.35 4.96 -9.94
C SER A 13 20.02 4.92 -9.20
N ARG A 14 19.93 5.62 -8.06
CA ARG A 14 18.71 5.61 -7.24
C ARG A 14 17.55 5.99 -8.15
N LEU A 15 16.68 5.01 -8.43
CA LEU A 15 15.55 5.19 -9.33
C LEU A 15 14.71 6.36 -8.81
N ARG A 16 14.73 7.48 -9.54
CA ARG A 16 13.98 8.67 -9.15
C ARG A 16 12.49 8.42 -9.40
N THR A 17 11.69 8.75 -8.40
CA THR A 17 10.22 8.69 -8.53
C THR A 17 9.72 10.01 -9.13
N LYS A 18 9.01 9.91 -10.25
CA LYS A 18 8.18 10.96 -10.83
C LYS A 18 6.75 10.76 -10.33
N VAL A 19 6.10 11.86 -9.96
CA VAL A 19 4.72 11.84 -9.47
C VAL A 19 3.87 12.68 -10.42
N GLU A 20 2.77 12.09 -10.87
CA GLU A 20 1.74 12.75 -11.66
C GLU A 20 0.43 12.76 -10.87
N LEU A 21 -0.49 13.64 -11.24
CA LEU A 21 -1.82 13.66 -10.64
C LEU A 21 -2.78 12.81 -11.46
N ASP A 22 -3.45 11.89 -10.79
CA ASP A 22 -4.51 11.08 -11.38
C ASP A 22 -5.82 11.88 -11.47
N SER A 23 -6.56 11.69 -12.56
CA SER A 23 -7.82 12.38 -12.84
C SER A 23 -9.07 11.52 -12.59
N CYS A 24 -8.97 10.51 -11.70
CA CYS A 24 -10.11 9.65 -11.38
C CYS A 24 -11.35 10.44 -10.94
N ARG A 25 -12.52 9.89 -11.29
CA ARG A 25 -13.84 10.44 -10.96
C ARG A 25 -14.57 9.67 -9.87
N SER A 26 -13.98 8.55 -9.45
CA SER A 26 -14.39 7.73 -8.31
C SER A 26 -13.14 7.18 -7.61
N ILE A 27 -13.29 6.84 -6.34
CA ILE A 27 -12.20 6.33 -5.50
C ILE A 27 -12.46 4.90 -5.02
N ILE A 28 -13.73 4.49 -4.85
CA ILE A 28 -14.07 3.12 -4.48
C ILE A 28 -14.09 2.24 -5.73
N THR A 29 -13.31 1.17 -5.70
CA THR A 29 -13.34 0.09 -6.69
C THR A 29 -14.05 -1.12 -6.09
N THR A 30 -14.98 -1.71 -6.86
CA THR A 30 -15.72 -2.90 -6.45
C THR A 30 -15.27 -4.15 -7.19
N ASN A 31 -15.49 -5.32 -6.59
CA ASN A 31 -15.29 -6.62 -7.22
C ASN A 31 -16.37 -7.62 -6.74
N GLU A 32 -16.56 -8.70 -7.50
CA GLU A 32 -17.52 -9.77 -7.22
C GLU A 32 -16.83 -11.12 -6.98
N SER A 33 -15.52 -11.12 -6.70
CA SER A 33 -14.77 -12.36 -6.54
C SER A 33 -15.21 -13.07 -5.26
N PRO A 34 -15.66 -14.34 -5.34
CA PRO A 34 -16.05 -15.11 -4.16
C PRO A 34 -14.84 -15.46 -3.27
N ASP A 35 -13.63 -15.39 -3.82
CA ASP A 35 -12.38 -15.72 -3.13
C ASP A 35 -11.86 -14.57 -2.24
N LEU A 36 -12.41 -13.36 -2.41
CA LEU A 36 -12.01 -12.18 -1.65
C LEU A 36 -12.98 -11.92 -0.50
N GLY A 37 -12.45 -11.83 0.72
CA GLY A 37 -13.22 -11.43 1.91
C GLY A 37 -13.66 -9.95 1.94
N PHE A 38 -13.65 -9.26 0.80
CA PHE A 38 -14.08 -7.88 0.63
C PHE A 38 -14.54 -7.62 -0.81
N ASP A 39 -15.58 -6.82 -0.98
CA ASP A 39 -16.10 -6.41 -2.29
C ASP A 39 -15.65 -4.99 -2.67
N ARG A 40 -15.03 -4.24 -1.76
CA ARG A 40 -14.67 -2.82 -1.93
C ARG A 40 -13.25 -2.51 -1.51
N SER A 41 -12.57 -1.71 -2.32
CA SER A 41 -11.21 -1.23 -2.03
C SER A 41 -10.98 0.20 -2.50
N ILE A 42 -9.97 0.84 -1.92
CA ILE A 42 -9.45 2.13 -2.37
C ILE A 42 -7.94 1.97 -2.58
N ASN A 43 -7.49 2.37 -3.76
CA ASN A 43 -6.07 2.57 -4.06
C ASN A 43 -5.83 4.07 -4.15
N THR A 44 -5.12 4.65 -3.17
CA THR A 44 -4.79 6.07 -3.09
C THR A 44 -3.74 6.51 -4.12
N TYR A 45 -3.07 5.53 -4.73
CA TYR A 45 -2.06 5.72 -5.76
C TYR A 45 -2.20 4.68 -6.87
N LEU A 46 -1.73 5.01 -8.06
CA LEU A 46 -1.44 4.05 -9.12
C LEU A 46 0.09 3.92 -9.24
N GLY A 47 0.57 2.68 -9.28
CA GLY A 47 2.00 2.37 -9.11
C GLY A 47 2.41 2.29 -7.64
N CYS A 48 3.52 1.63 -7.38
CA CYS A 48 4.05 1.48 -6.04
C CYS A 48 5.59 1.56 -5.99
N GLU A 49 6.08 2.57 -5.27
CA GLU A 49 7.50 2.85 -5.05
C GLU A 49 8.25 1.75 -4.33
N HIS A 50 7.57 0.82 -3.64
CA HIS A 50 8.23 -0.29 -2.96
C HIS A 50 9.05 -1.18 -3.91
N GLY A 51 8.69 -1.18 -5.20
CA GLY A 51 9.44 -1.87 -6.25
C GLY A 51 9.55 -3.37 -6.03
N CYS A 52 8.48 -3.98 -5.49
CA CYS A 52 8.47 -5.41 -5.26
C CYS A 52 8.57 -6.15 -6.61
N VAL A 53 9.60 -6.96 -6.80
CA VAL A 53 9.85 -7.67 -8.08
C VAL A 53 8.74 -8.68 -8.39
N TYR A 54 8.11 -9.23 -7.35
CA TYR A 54 7.04 -10.22 -7.41
C TYR A 54 5.63 -9.60 -7.43
N CYS A 55 5.52 -8.26 -7.53
CA CYS A 55 4.25 -7.57 -7.35
C CYS A 55 3.23 -7.94 -8.44
N TYR A 56 2.11 -8.54 -8.04
CA TYR A 56 1.03 -8.89 -8.97
C TYR A 56 0.38 -7.67 -9.62
N ALA A 57 0.52 -6.48 -9.01
CA ALA A 57 -0.08 -5.24 -9.49
C ALA A 57 0.67 -4.61 -10.66
N ARG A 58 1.91 -5.04 -10.93
CA ARG A 58 2.77 -4.47 -12.00
C ARG A 58 2.09 -4.37 -13.38
N PRO A 59 1.33 -5.40 -13.83
CA PRO A 59 0.58 -5.32 -15.09
C PRO A 59 -0.47 -4.20 -15.15
N SER A 60 -0.87 -3.59 -14.03
CA SER A 60 -1.85 -2.49 -14.06
C SER A 60 -1.37 -1.33 -14.93
N HIS A 61 -0.07 -1.04 -14.94
CA HIS A 61 0.51 0.04 -15.75
C HIS A 61 0.38 -0.19 -17.27
N SER A 62 0.29 -1.45 -17.71
CA SER A 62 0.14 -1.77 -19.13
C SER A 62 -1.20 -1.30 -19.72
N HIS A 63 -2.24 -1.13 -18.89
CA HIS A 63 -3.53 -0.57 -19.33
C HIS A 63 -3.42 0.89 -19.80
N TRP A 64 -2.35 1.59 -19.41
CA TRP A 64 -2.06 2.98 -19.81
C TRP A 64 -0.89 3.08 -20.79
N GLY A 65 -0.49 1.96 -21.43
CA GLY A 65 0.65 1.91 -22.34
C GLY A 65 2.01 2.11 -21.65
N LEU A 66 2.06 2.00 -20.32
CA LEU A 66 3.28 2.16 -19.53
C LEU A 66 3.93 0.80 -19.29
N SER A 67 5.26 0.80 -19.09
CA SER A 67 5.98 -0.42 -18.77
C SER A 67 5.51 -0.98 -17.41
N PRO A 68 5.11 -2.26 -17.33
CA PRO A 68 4.85 -2.91 -16.04
C PRO A 68 6.15 -3.15 -15.26
N GLY A 69 7.31 -2.88 -15.88
CA GLY A 69 8.67 -2.90 -15.37
C GLY A 69 8.99 -1.70 -14.48
N GLN A 70 9.94 -0.87 -14.92
CA GLN A 70 10.42 0.25 -14.11
C GLN A 70 9.38 1.35 -13.90
N ASN A 71 8.44 1.59 -14.84
CA ASN A 71 7.48 2.68 -14.69
C ASN A 71 6.51 2.44 -13.53
N PHE A 72 6.18 1.19 -13.20
CA PHE A 72 5.31 0.89 -12.06
C PHE A 72 5.84 1.43 -10.72
N GLU A 73 7.16 1.46 -10.55
CA GLU A 73 7.84 1.86 -9.31
C GLU A 73 8.52 3.24 -9.38
N SER A 74 8.61 3.82 -10.59
CA SER A 74 9.19 5.15 -10.82
C SER A 74 8.20 6.21 -11.30
N LEU A 75 7.01 5.85 -11.78
CA LEU A 75 5.96 6.76 -12.20
C LEU A 75 4.69 6.47 -11.40
N ILE A 76 4.43 7.31 -10.41
CA ILE A 76 3.32 7.17 -9.46
C ILE A 76 2.26 8.21 -9.76
N PHE A 77 1.01 7.78 -9.86
CA PHE A 77 -0.11 8.70 -10.00
C PHE A 77 -0.78 8.85 -8.63
N ALA A 78 -0.64 10.03 -8.03
CA ALA A 78 -1.30 10.37 -6.77
C ALA A 78 -2.74 10.84 -7.03
N LYS A 79 -3.67 10.50 -6.13
CA LYS A 79 -5.08 10.89 -6.23
C LYS A 79 -5.40 12.02 -5.25
N PRO A 80 -5.01 13.28 -5.52
CA PRO A 80 -5.11 14.37 -4.54
C PRO A 80 -6.56 14.65 -4.09
N HIS A 81 -7.55 14.31 -4.93
CA HIS A 81 -8.98 14.50 -4.64
C HIS A 81 -9.65 13.28 -4.01
N ALA A 82 -8.90 12.25 -3.60
CA ALA A 82 -9.44 11.00 -3.05
C ALA A 82 -10.43 11.21 -1.90
N ALA A 83 -10.13 12.12 -0.96
CA ALA A 83 -11.03 12.43 0.16
C ALA A 83 -12.35 13.06 -0.30
N ASN A 84 -12.31 14.02 -1.23
CA ASN A 84 -13.51 14.67 -1.76
C ASN A 84 -14.39 13.69 -2.55
N LEU A 85 -13.76 12.83 -3.35
CA LEU A 85 -14.45 11.76 -4.07
C LEU A 85 -15.10 10.77 -3.09
N LEU A 86 -14.36 10.37 -2.06
CA LEU A 86 -14.86 9.47 -1.02
C LEU A 86 -16.07 10.06 -0.29
N LEU A 87 -15.96 11.31 0.17
CA LEU A 87 -17.06 12.00 0.85
C LEU A 87 -18.31 12.03 -0.03
N ARG A 88 -18.16 12.35 -1.32
CA ARG A 88 -19.26 12.36 -2.27
C ARG A 88 -19.88 10.97 -2.42
N GLU A 89 -19.07 9.92 -2.51
CA GLU A 89 -19.53 8.54 -2.68
C GLU A 89 -20.25 8.00 -1.44
N LEU A 90 -19.70 8.23 -0.24
CA LEU A 90 -20.30 7.81 1.03
C LEU A 90 -21.60 8.56 1.34
N SER A 91 -21.76 9.80 0.84
CA SER A 91 -22.96 10.63 1.04
C SER A 91 -24.12 10.29 0.09
N ARG A 92 -23.97 9.34 -0.83
CA ARG A 92 -25.03 9.00 -1.79
C ARG A 92 -26.22 8.34 -1.08
N PRO A 93 -27.47 8.72 -1.39
CA PRO A 93 -28.64 7.98 -0.93
C PRO A 93 -28.54 6.50 -1.30
N GLY A 94 -28.81 5.63 -0.33
CA GLY A 94 -28.72 4.17 -0.52
C GLY A 94 -27.31 3.59 -0.48
N TYR A 95 -26.27 4.36 -0.09
CA TYR A 95 -24.95 3.79 0.15
C TYR A 95 -25.01 2.73 1.27
N ASN A 96 -24.68 1.48 0.91
CA ASN A 96 -24.57 0.39 1.88
C ASN A 96 -23.15 0.36 2.48
N CYS A 97 -23.03 0.56 3.79
CA CYS A 97 -21.75 0.55 4.50
C CYS A 97 -21.17 -0.87 4.57
N LYS A 98 -19.98 -1.06 4.01
CA LYS A 98 -19.22 -2.31 4.03
C LYS A 98 -17.73 -2.01 4.12
N MET A 99 -16.95 -2.87 4.77
CA MET A 99 -15.52 -2.65 4.97
C MET A 99 -14.77 -2.34 3.67
N ILE A 100 -13.98 -1.25 3.67
CA ILE A 100 -13.10 -0.87 2.57
C ILE A 100 -11.69 -1.41 2.82
N ALA A 101 -11.13 -2.11 1.84
CA ALA A 101 -9.73 -2.55 1.88
C ALA A 101 -8.79 -1.48 1.27
N LEU A 102 -7.76 -1.09 2.01
CA LEU A 102 -6.60 -0.33 1.54
C LEU A 102 -5.39 -1.27 1.43
N GLY A 103 -4.50 -0.99 0.47
CA GLY A 103 -3.32 -1.83 0.25
C GLY A 103 -3.62 -3.12 -0.50
N THR A 104 -4.63 -3.09 -1.37
CA THR A 104 -4.92 -4.22 -2.26
C THR A 104 -3.92 -4.21 -3.41
N ASN A 105 -3.95 -3.19 -4.27
CA ASN A 105 -3.11 -3.13 -5.46
C ASN A 105 -1.81 -2.34 -5.24
N THR A 106 -1.89 -1.21 -4.54
CA THR A 106 -0.75 -0.33 -4.26
C THR A 106 -0.66 -0.03 -2.77
N ASP A 107 0.55 0.19 -2.27
CA ASP A 107 0.74 0.42 -0.84
C ASP A 107 0.29 1.84 -0.44
N PRO A 108 -0.62 1.97 0.55
CA PRO A 108 -1.17 3.26 0.94
C PRO A 108 -0.14 4.11 1.70
N TYR A 109 0.94 3.51 2.23
CA TYR A 109 1.98 4.18 2.99
C TYR A 109 3.35 4.13 2.29
N GLN A 110 3.36 3.99 0.96
CA GLN A 110 4.58 4.11 0.16
C GLN A 110 5.25 5.49 0.34
N PRO A 111 6.56 5.66 0.06
CA PRO A 111 7.32 6.87 0.37
C PRO A 111 6.64 8.22 0.03
N ILE A 112 5.93 8.34 -1.09
CA ILE A 112 5.24 9.58 -1.51
C ILE A 112 4.09 9.99 -0.58
N GLU A 113 3.54 9.06 0.20
CA GLU A 113 2.55 9.36 1.24
C GLU A 113 3.12 10.27 2.33
N ARG A 114 4.45 10.37 2.47
CA ARG A 114 5.09 11.32 3.41
C ARG A 114 4.76 12.78 3.09
N THR A 115 4.61 13.11 1.80
CA THR A 115 4.34 14.47 1.35
C THR A 115 2.87 14.66 0.96
N THR A 116 2.30 13.71 0.21
CA THR A 116 0.95 13.85 -0.36
C THR A 116 -0.18 13.62 0.63
N LYS A 117 0.04 12.83 1.68
CA LYS A 117 -0.94 12.53 2.75
C LYS A 117 -2.32 12.11 2.22
N THR A 118 -2.35 11.45 1.06
CA THR A 118 -3.59 11.04 0.37
C THR A 118 -4.29 9.91 1.11
N THR A 119 -3.51 8.95 1.64
CA THR A 119 -4.07 7.90 2.50
C THR A 119 -4.59 8.48 3.80
N ARG A 120 -3.85 9.40 4.41
CA ARG A 120 -4.31 10.08 5.63
C ARG A 120 -5.66 10.77 5.42
N SER A 121 -5.83 11.56 4.36
CA SER A 121 -7.09 12.27 4.10
C SER A 121 -8.26 11.31 3.84
N VAL A 122 -8.01 10.18 3.18
CA VAL A 122 -9.00 9.09 3.05
C VAL A 122 -9.39 8.52 4.41
N LEU A 123 -8.43 8.26 5.31
CA LEU A 123 -8.71 7.75 6.65
C LEU A 123 -9.47 8.75 7.52
N GLU A 124 -9.23 10.04 7.36
CA GLU A 124 -9.96 11.11 8.06
C GLU A 124 -11.44 11.05 7.69
N VAL A 125 -11.78 10.98 6.39
CA VAL A 125 -13.16 10.81 5.91
C VAL A 125 -13.78 9.50 6.42
N LEU A 126 -13.07 8.37 6.33
CA LEU A 126 -13.58 7.09 6.84
C LEU A 126 -13.86 7.15 8.35
N SER A 127 -13.00 7.81 9.11
CA SER A 127 -13.17 8.01 10.55
C SER A 127 -14.41 8.87 10.84
N GLU A 128 -14.64 9.96 10.12
CA GLU A 128 -15.81 10.84 10.27
C GLU A 128 -17.11 10.09 9.99
N PHE A 129 -17.14 9.24 8.97
CA PHE A 129 -18.31 8.45 8.58
C PHE A 129 -18.50 7.17 9.43
N ASN A 130 -17.67 6.94 10.46
CA ASN A 130 -17.62 5.67 11.20
C ASN A 130 -17.52 4.44 10.28
N HIS A 131 -16.78 4.58 9.17
CA HIS A 131 -16.73 3.60 8.12
C HIS A 131 -15.60 2.58 8.37
N PRO A 132 -15.87 1.27 8.35
CA PRO A 132 -14.86 0.26 8.61
C PRO A 132 -13.82 0.18 7.49
N VAL A 133 -12.56 -0.01 7.86
CA VAL A 133 -11.41 -0.09 6.96
C VAL A 133 -10.42 -1.17 7.37
N ARG A 134 -9.86 -1.89 6.40
CA ARG A 134 -8.70 -2.77 6.60
C ARG A 134 -7.51 -2.20 5.84
N ILE A 135 -6.37 -2.06 6.51
CA ILE A 135 -5.15 -1.53 5.91
C ILE A 135 -4.15 -2.68 5.75
N VAL A 136 -3.60 -2.86 4.56
CA VAL A 136 -2.43 -3.71 4.32
C VAL A 136 -1.27 -2.82 3.89
N THR A 137 -0.09 -3.00 4.48
CA THR A 137 1.11 -2.23 4.10
C THR A 137 2.41 -2.99 4.36
N LYS A 138 3.48 -2.59 3.67
CA LYS A 138 4.88 -2.95 3.93
C LYS A 138 5.68 -1.81 4.54
N SER A 139 5.02 -0.68 4.84
CA SER A 139 5.67 0.54 5.26
C SER A 139 5.46 0.80 6.74
N ALA A 140 6.56 1.10 7.43
CA ALA A 140 6.53 1.60 8.79
C ALA A 140 5.92 2.99 8.91
N SER A 141 5.71 3.69 7.79
CA SER A 141 5.17 5.05 7.80
C SER A 141 3.71 5.10 8.27
N VAL A 142 3.01 3.96 8.38
CA VAL A 142 1.69 3.88 9.03
C VAL A 142 1.71 4.39 10.47
N THR A 143 2.84 4.27 11.19
CA THR A 143 2.95 4.76 12.57
C THR A 143 2.98 6.29 12.67
N ARG A 144 3.21 7.01 11.56
CA ARG A 144 3.07 8.48 11.52
C ARG A 144 1.64 8.92 11.87
N ASP A 145 0.65 8.16 11.43
CA ASP A 145 -0.76 8.52 11.59
C ASP A 145 -1.41 7.79 12.78
N LEU A 146 -0.64 7.17 13.67
CA LEU A 146 -1.08 6.22 14.71
C LEU A 146 -2.34 6.65 15.46
N ASN A 147 -2.45 7.93 15.82
CA ASN A 147 -3.59 8.48 16.55
C ASN A 147 -4.93 8.25 15.83
N LEU A 148 -4.95 8.33 14.51
CA LEU A 148 -6.16 8.20 13.70
C LEU A 148 -6.67 6.75 13.66
N PRO A 149 -5.88 5.74 13.24
CA PRO A 149 -6.27 4.33 13.38
C PRO A 149 -6.52 3.92 14.83
N ALA A 150 -5.76 4.43 15.81
CA ALA A 150 -6.01 4.11 17.22
C ALA A 150 -7.40 4.58 17.68
N ASN A 151 -7.84 5.78 17.26
CA ASN A 151 -9.20 6.24 17.53
C ASN A 151 -10.26 5.37 16.82
N MET A 152 -10.04 5.00 15.57
CA MET A 152 -10.93 4.08 14.84
C MET A 152 -10.98 2.69 15.49
N ALA A 153 -9.88 2.22 16.06
CA ALA A 153 -9.78 0.91 16.70
C ALA A 153 -10.64 0.84 17.97
N LYS A 154 -10.71 1.92 18.75
CA LYS A 154 -11.63 2.03 19.91
C LYS A 154 -13.10 1.81 19.52
N ARG A 155 -13.46 2.18 18.28
CA ARG A 155 -14.78 1.98 17.68
C ARG A 155 -14.91 0.66 16.90
N LYS A 156 -13.89 -0.20 16.91
CA LYS A 156 -13.79 -1.46 16.15
C LYS A 156 -13.88 -1.27 14.62
N LEU A 157 -13.44 -0.11 14.12
CA LEU A 157 -13.54 0.26 12.70
C LEU A 157 -12.29 -0.03 11.88
N VAL A 158 -11.16 -0.38 12.49
CA VAL A 158 -9.92 -0.62 11.75
C VAL A 158 -9.20 -1.90 12.16
N LYS A 159 -8.60 -2.54 11.17
CA LYS A 159 -7.56 -3.57 11.34
C LYS A 159 -6.37 -3.23 10.43
N VAL A 160 -5.15 -3.42 10.93
CA VAL A 160 -3.92 -3.15 10.16
C VAL A 160 -3.11 -4.42 9.99
N PHE A 161 -2.62 -4.69 8.79
CA PHE A 161 -1.84 -5.88 8.48
C PHE A 161 -0.52 -5.47 7.84
N LEU A 162 0.58 -6.04 8.35
CA LEU A 162 1.91 -5.82 7.81
C LEU A 162 2.31 -7.03 6.97
N SER A 163 2.64 -6.80 5.70
CA SER A 163 3.16 -7.88 4.85
C SER A 163 4.64 -8.13 5.17
N VAL A 164 4.97 -9.35 5.58
CA VAL A 164 6.34 -9.79 5.88
C VAL A 164 6.66 -10.99 4.98
N THR A 165 7.39 -10.72 3.90
CA THR A 165 7.74 -11.74 2.90
C THR A 165 8.83 -12.67 3.40
N THR A 166 9.83 -12.13 4.09
CA THR A 166 10.97 -12.86 4.64
C THR A 166 11.56 -12.10 5.82
N LEU A 167 12.22 -12.80 6.75
CA LEU A 167 13.02 -12.19 7.81
C LEU A 167 14.48 -11.97 7.41
N SER A 168 14.90 -12.45 6.24
CA SER A 168 16.24 -12.21 5.71
C SER A 168 16.32 -10.81 5.10
N ARG A 169 17.01 -9.89 5.78
CA ARG A 169 17.27 -8.54 5.27
C ARG A 169 17.92 -8.54 3.88
N ARG A 170 18.87 -9.45 3.63
CA ARG A 170 19.53 -9.60 2.33
C ARG A 170 18.52 -9.93 1.23
N LEU A 171 17.60 -10.86 1.49
CA LEU A 171 16.58 -11.26 0.53
C LEU A 171 15.53 -10.15 0.35
N ALA A 172 15.08 -9.52 1.43
CA ALA A 172 14.16 -8.39 1.38
C ALA A 172 14.71 -7.23 0.51
N ASN A 173 16.00 -6.88 0.66
CA ASN A 173 16.62 -5.84 -0.16
C ASN A 173 16.62 -6.17 -1.66
N LYS A 174 16.68 -7.45 -2.05
CA LYS A 174 16.59 -7.86 -3.46
C LYS A 174 15.16 -7.85 -3.97
N LEU A 175 14.21 -8.28 -3.14
CA LEU A 175 12.84 -8.49 -3.57
C LEU A 175 11.96 -7.25 -3.48
N GLU A 176 12.22 -6.37 -2.53
CA GLU A 176 11.38 -5.23 -2.15
C GLU A 176 12.24 -4.06 -1.62
N PRO A 177 13.15 -3.53 -2.46
CA PRO A 177 14.28 -2.69 -2.07
C PRO A 177 13.91 -1.37 -1.38
N ARG A 178 12.69 -0.88 -1.59
CA ARG A 178 12.22 0.41 -1.09
C ARG A 178 11.14 0.28 0.00
N ALA A 179 10.77 -0.95 0.37
CA ALA A 179 9.88 -1.20 1.49
C ALA A 179 10.63 -1.10 2.84
N SER A 180 9.88 -1.00 3.95
CA SER A 180 10.52 -1.04 5.28
C SER A 180 11.17 -2.39 5.53
N THR A 181 12.24 -2.43 6.30
CA THR A 181 12.97 -3.69 6.56
C THR A 181 12.09 -4.67 7.35
N PRO A 182 12.30 -5.99 7.24
CA PRO A 182 11.49 -6.98 7.95
C PRO A 182 11.40 -6.72 9.46
N GLU A 183 12.52 -6.40 10.10
CA GLU A 183 12.57 -6.14 11.54
C GLU A 183 11.76 -4.89 11.89
N ARG A 184 11.83 -3.85 11.05
CA ARG A 184 11.03 -2.63 11.25
C ARG A 184 9.54 -2.92 11.10
N ARG A 185 9.12 -3.78 10.16
CA ARG A 185 7.71 -4.19 10.03
C ARG A 185 7.23 -4.94 11.28
N LEU A 186 8.06 -5.80 11.87
CA LEU A 186 7.74 -6.46 13.14
C LEU A 186 7.65 -5.46 14.31
N SER A 187 8.54 -4.46 14.38
CA SER A 187 8.42 -3.38 15.37
C SER A 187 7.11 -2.61 15.22
N VAL A 188 6.69 -2.33 13.99
CA VAL A 188 5.42 -1.64 13.70
C VAL A 188 4.23 -2.48 14.15
N VAL A 189 4.25 -3.80 13.97
CA VAL A 189 3.22 -4.70 14.51
C VAL A 189 3.12 -4.53 16.03
N ARG A 190 4.24 -4.50 16.74
CA ARG A 190 4.27 -4.24 18.19
C ARG A 190 3.69 -2.87 18.53
N GLU A 191 4.18 -1.80 17.90
CA GLU A 191 3.73 -0.42 18.14
C GLU A 191 2.21 -0.27 17.93
N LEU A 192 1.65 -0.88 16.88
CA LEU A 192 0.21 -0.87 16.61
C LEU A 192 -0.58 -1.64 17.68
N SER A 193 -0.08 -2.81 18.09
CA SER A 193 -0.72 -3.64 19.10
C SER A 193 -0.73 -2.96 20.48
N GLU A 194 0.35 -2.28 20.85
CA GLU A 194 0.49 -1.58 22.14
C GLU A 194 -0.53 -0.45 22.32
N VAL A 195 -0.93 0.22 21.23
CA VAL A 195 -1.99 1.24 21.25
C VAL A 195 -3.39 0.69 21.01
N GLY A 196 -3.55 -0.64 21.00
CA GLY A 196 -4.84 -1.31 20.90
C GLY A 196 -5.42 -1.41 19.49
N ILE A 197 -4.61 -1.21 18.43
CA ILE A 197 -5.04 -1.43 17.05
C ILE A 197 -4.98 -2.94 16.76
N PRO A 198 -6.09 -3.60 16.38
CA PRO A 198 -6.05 -4.99 15.94
C PRO A 198 -5.11 -5.14 14.74
N THR A 199 -4.04 -5.91 14.94
CA THR A 199 -2.95 -6.02 13.97
C THR A 199 -2.65 -7.47 13.59
N GLY A 200 -2.08 -7.69 12.42
CA GLY A 200 -1.67 -9.02 11.96
C GLY A 200 -0.50 -8.97 10.99
N VAL A 201 0.09 -10.13 10.76
CA VAL A 201 1.16 -10.32 9.76
C VAL A 201 0.59 -11.10 8.58
N LEU A 202 0.85 -10.61 7.37
CA LEU A 202 0.58 -11.34 6.13
C LEU A 202 1.90 -11.89 5.59
N VAL A 203 2.06 -13.21 5.65
CA VAL A 203 3.25 -13.89 5.11
C VAL A 203 3.00 -14.18 3.64
N ALA A 204 3.37 -13.25 2.77
CA ALA A 204 3.18 -13.38 1.32
C ALA A 204 4.15 -12.51 0.50
N PRO A 205 4.60 -13.00 -0.67
CA PRO A 205 4.49 -14.38 -1.14
C PRO A 205 5.38 -15.33 -0.32
N VAL A 206 4.96 -16.59 -0.20
CA VAL A 206 5.85 -17.65 0.30
C VAL A 206 6.73 -18.09 -0.87
N ILE A 207 8.01 -17.73 -0.82
CA ILE A 207 8.98 -18.08 -1.86
C ILE A 207 9.74 -19.31 -1.38
N PRO A 208 9.64 -20.47 -2.09
CA PRO A 208 10.40 -21.66 -1.74
C PRO A 208 11.90 -21.37 -1.72
N ARG A 209 12.61 -21.98 -0.77
CA ARG A 209 14.08 -22.02 -0.84
C ARG A 209 14.43 -23.06 -1.89
N GLY A 210 15.03 -22.62 -3.00
CA GLY A 210 15.74 -23.51 -3.92
C GLY A 210 17.00 -24.06 -3.28
#